data_AF-A0A8T4J6N8-F1
#
_entry.id   AF-A0A8T4J6N8-F1
#
_cell.length_a   1.000
_cell.length_b   1.000
_cell.length_c   1.000
_cell.angle_alpha   90.00
_cell.angle_beta   90.00
_cell.angle_gamma   90.00
#
_symmetry.space_group_name_H-M   'P 1'
#
loop_
_entity.id
_entity.type
_entity.pdbx_description
1 polymer ?
#
loop_
_entity_poly.entity_id
_entity_poly.type
_entity_poly.pdbx_seq_one_letter_code
_entity_poly.pdbx_strand_id
1 'polypeptide(L)'
;ATAVSAADAYGRARGGIGCALTSTGTGAGNAAGSLIEALSSGASVLHVTGQIDSEHLGRGRGFIHETKDQLGMLRAVSVHAATVTGTADA
;
A
#
# COMPACT_ATOMS: atom_id res chain seq x y z
N ALA A 1 5.70 4.54 -6.74
CA ALA A 1 6.29 5.82 -6.32
C ALA A 1 5.43 6.97 -6.79
N THR A 2 5.42 7.28 -8.09
CA THR A 2 4.72 8.46 -8.64
C THR A 2 3.23 8.54 -8.30
N ALA A 3 2.50 7.41 -8.31
CA ALA A 3 1.07 7.40 -7.94
C ALA A 3 0.80 7.87 -6.50
N VAL A 4 1.63 7.46 -5.54
CA VAL A 4 1.49 7.88 -4.13
C VAL A 4 1.90 9.33 -3.95
N SER A 5 2.99 9.77 -4.59
CA SER A 5 3.38 11.18 -4.55
C SER A 5 2.33 12.10 -5.19
N ALA A 6 1.67 11.66 -6.27
CA ALA A 6 0.56 12.38 -6.87
C ALA A 6 -0.67 12.43 -5.94
N ALA A 7 -0.98 11.32 -5.26
CA ALA A 7 -2.04 11.27 -4.26
C ALA A 7 -1.78 12.21 -3.09
N ASP A 8 -0.57 12.20 -2.51
CA ASP A 8 -0.15 13.14 -1.47
C ASP A 8 -0.36 14.60 -1.91
N ALA A 9 0.19 14.98 -3.07
CA ALA A 9 0.03 16.31 -3.63
C ALA A 9 -1.45 16.70 -3.83
N TYR A 10 -2.27 15.77 -4.32
CA TYR A 10 -3.71 15.98 -4.47
C TYR A 10 -4.40 16.23 -3.12
N GLY A 11 -4.14 15.38 -2.13
CA GLY A 11 -4.71 15.51 -0.78
C GLY A 11 -4.35 16.84 -0.14
N ARG A 12 -3.06 17.23 -0.20
CA ARG A 12 -2.57 18.52 0.30
C ARG A 12 -3.23 19.71 -0.39
N ALA A 13 -3.29 19.69 -1.72
CA ALA A 13 -3.88 20.78 -2.49
C ALA A 13 -5.39 20.96 -2.23
N ARG A 14 -6.08 19.91 -1.78
CA ARG A 14 -7.53 19.90 -1.54
C ARG A 14 -7.91 19.93 -0.05
N GLY A 15 -6.94 19.89 0.86
CA GLY A 15 -7.20 19.77 2.30
C GLY A 15 -7.92 18.46 2.67
N GLY A 16 -7.62 17.36 1.96
CA GLY A 16 -8.31 16.08 2.12
C GLY A 16 -7.38 14.88 1.93
N ILE A 17 -7.97 13.71 1.69
CA ILE A 17 -7.25 12.44 1.53
C ILE A 17 -6.83 12.27 0.06
N GLY A 18 -5.56 11.95 -0.15
CA GLY A 18 -5.04 11.46 -1.42
C GLY A 18 -5.19 9.95 -1.56
N CYS A 19 -5.76 9.45 -2.66
CA CYS A 19 -5.89 8.01 -2.88
C CYS A 19 -4.93 7.53 -3.98
N ALA A 20 -4.21 6.44 -3.73
CA ALA A 20 -3.33 5.78 -4.70
C ALA A 20 -3.67 4.29 -4.83
N LEU A 21 -3.70 3.80 -6.07
CA LEU A 21 -3.94 2.40 -6.41
C LEU A 21 -2.68 1.81 -7.04
N THR A 22 -2.22 0.65 -6.57
CA THR A 22 -1.10 -0.08 -7.18
C THR A 22 -1.36 -1.58 -7.28
N SER A 23 -0.63 -2.24 -8.17
CA SER A 23 -0.52 -3.71 -8.12
C SER A 23 0.14 -4.18 -6.81
N THR A 24 0.05 -5.48 -6.54
CA THR A 24 0.71 -6.16 -5.42
C THR A 24 2.24 -6.25 -5.64
N GLY A 25 2.94 -6.75 -4.63
CA GLY A 25 4.36 -7.04 -4.63
C GLY A 25 5.23 -5.86 -5.06
N THR A 26 5.81 -5.92 -6.25
CA THR A 26 6.63 -4.82 -6.80
C THR A 26 5.88 -3.49 -6.84
N GLY A 27 4.57 -3.50 -7.08
CA GLY A 27 3.76 -2.28 -7.05
C GLY A 27 3.71 -1.65 -5.65
N ALA A 28 3.52 -2.47 -4.61
CA ALA A 28 3.56 -2.05 -3.21
C ALA A 28 4.98 -1.60 -2.80
N GLY A 29 6.02 -2.33 -3.20
CA GLY A 29 7.41 -1.98 -2.90
C GLY A 29 7.81 -0.64 -3.52
N ASN A 30 7.44 -0.42 -4.79
CA ASN A 30 7.66 0.86 -5.46
C ASN A 30 6.91 2.02 -4.78
N ALA A 31 5.81 1.77 -4.08
CA ALA A 31 5.06 2.78 -3.34
C ALA A 31 5.72 3.16 -2.01
N ALA A 32 6.50 2.26 -1.39
CA ALA A 32 7.03 2.41 -0.04
C ALA A 32 7.83 3.70 0.17
N GLY A 33 8.70 4.08 -0.76
CA GLY A 33 9.47 5.33 -0.65
C GLY A 33 8.58 6.57 -0.56
N SER A 34 7.56 6.67 -1.40
CA SER A 34 6.60 7.78 -1.35
C SER A 34 5.71 7.74 -0.10
N LEU A 35 5.42 6.55 0.44
CA LEU A 35 4.70 6.41 1.71
C LEU A 35 5.54 6.88 2.91
N ILE A 36 6.86 6.67 2.89
CA ILE A 36 7.78 7.20 3.91
C ILE A 36 7.72 8.74 3.92
N GLU A 37 7.74 9.38 2.75
CA GLU A 37 7.62 10.84 2.65
C GLU A 37 6.26 11.34 3.15
N ALA A 38 5.17 10.68 2.73
CA ALA A 38 3.82 11.00 3.19
C ALA A 38 3.69 10.86 4.72
N LEU A 39 4.20 9.77 5.29
CA LEU A 39 4.21 9.52 6.73
C LEU A 39 5.01 10.59 7.48
N SER A 40 6.23 10.88 7.03
CA SER A 40 7.13 11.86 7.68
C SER A 40 6.56 13.27 7.64
N SER A 41 5.81 13.60 6.59
CA SER A 41 5.23 14.92 6.37
C SER A 41 3.80 15.07 6.91
N GLY A 42 3.26 14.03 7.56
CA GLY A 42 1.90 14.02 8.11
C GLY A 42 0.79 14.09 7.06
N ALA A 43 1.08 13.69 5.81
CA ALA A 43 0.11 13.70 4.73
C ALA A 43 -0.98 12.63 4.95
N SER A 44 -2.22 12.97 4.63
CA SER A 44 -3.32 12.01 4.62
C SER A 44 -3.40 11.27 3.27
N VAL A 45 -2.80 10.08 3.21
CA VAL A 45 -2.80 9.23 2.00
C VAL A 45 -3.42 7.86 2.30
N LEU A 46 -4.37 7.46 1.45
CA LEU A 46 -4.90 6.10 1.38
C LEU A 46 -4.22 5.36 0.21
N HIS A 47 -3.41 4.35 0.53
CA HIS A 47 -2.83 3.46 -0.47
C HIS A 47 -3.57 2.13 -0.48
N VAL A 48 -4.17 1.82 -1.63
CA VAL A 48 -4.81 0.53 -1.89
C VAL A 48 -3.90 -0.23 -2.84
N THR A 49 -3.46 -1.41 -2.41
CA THR A 49 -2.61 -2.29 -3.21
C THR A 49 -3.25 -3.67 -3.31
N GLY A 50 -3.06 -4.31 -4.46
CA GLY A 50 -3.49 -5.70 -4.63
C GLY A 50 -2.79 -6.64 -3.65
N GLN A 51 -3.27 -7.89 -3.65
CA GLN A 51 -2.63 -9.02 -3.01
C GLN A 51 -2.72 -10.24 -3.93
N ILE A 52 -1.89 -11.27 -3.71
CA ILE A 52 -2.13 -12.58 -4.31
C ILE A 52 -3.43 -13.20 -3.77
N ASP A 53 -3.92 -14.25 -4.44
CA ASP A 53 -5.11 -14.96 -3.99
C ASP A 53 -4.98 -15.41 -2.53
N SER A 54 -6.05 -15.19 -1.76
CA SER A 54 -6.04 -15.39 -0.30
C SER A 54 -5.70 -16.82 0.10
N GLU A 55 -6.05 -17.81 -0.72
CA GLU A 55 -5.68 -19.21 -0.53
C GLU A 55 -4.17 -19.49 -0.63
N HIS A 56 -3.39 -18.55 -1.16
CA HIS A 56 -1.95 -18.66 -1.36
C HIS A 56 -1.15 -17.74 -0.45
N LEU A 57 -1.79 -16.79 0.23
CA LEU A 57 -1.15 -15.80 1.07
C LEU A 57 -0.33 -16.43 2.20
N GLY A 58 0.93 -15.98 2.36
CA GLY A 58 1.82 -16.42 3.44
C GLY A 58 2.39 -17.83 3.28
N ARG A 59 2.17 -18.50 2.14
CA ARG A 59 2.69 -19.86 1.90
C ARG A 59 4.12 -19.87 1.35
N GLY A 60 4.64 -18.75 0.85
CA GLY A 60 6.02 -18.64 0.39
C GLY A 60 6.33 -19.55 -0.80
N ARG A 61 5.34 -19.76 -1.68
CA ARG A 61 5.44 -20.70 -2.82
C ARG A 61 5.99 -20.04 -4.08
N GLY A 62 6.24 -18.73 -4.06
CA GLY A 62 6.76 -17.97 -5.18
C GLY A 62 5.69 -17.69 -6.23
N PHE A 63 4.44 -17.45 -5.81
CA PHE A 63 3.38 -17.03 -6.74
C PHE A 63 3.76 -15.73 -7.44
N ILE A 64 3.26 -15.53 -8.67
CA ILE A 64 3.54 -14.30 -9.39
C ILE A 64 3.09 -13.09 -8.56
N HIS A 65 4.00 -12.14 -8.37
CA HIS A 65 3.84 -10.97 -7.50
C HIS A 65 3.67 -11.25 -5.99
N GLU A 66 3.89 -12.48 -5.50
CA GLU A 66 4.00 -12.74 -4.06
C GLU A 66 5.20 -11.97 -3.49
N THR A 67 5.00 -11.36 -2.33
CA THR A 67 6.07 -10.71 -1.58
C THR A 67 6.13 -11.33 -0.20
N LYS A 68 7.37 -11.69 0.21
CA LYS A 68 7.64 -12.43 1.44
C LYS A 68 6.90 -11.89 2.67
N ASP A 69 6.89 -10.56 2.83
CA ASP A 69 6.14 -9.90 3.90
C ASP A 69 5.65 -8.50 3.47
N GLN A 70 4.71 -8.46 2.52
CA GLN A 70 4.16 -7.19 2.02
C GLN A 70 3.48 -6.38 3.15
N LEU A 71 2.75 -7.05 4.03
CA LEU A 71 2.05 -6.37 5.12
C LEU A 71 3.04 -5.79 6.13
N GLY A 72 4.08 -6.52 6.51
CA GLY A 72 5.15 -6.01 7.38
C GLY A 72 5.87 -4.82 6.77
N MET A 73 6.18 -4.86 5.48
CA MET A 73 6.75 -3.72 4.74
C MET A 73 5.82 -2.49 4.82
N LEU A 74 4.52 -2.66 4.56
CA LEU A 74 3.57 -1.54 4.59
C LEU A 74 3.36 -1.00 6.01
N ARG A 75 3.32 -1.86 7.03
CA ARG A 75 3.28 -1.43 8.44
C ARG A 75 4.47 -0.57 8.83
N ALA A 76 5.65 -0.85 8.29
CA ALA A 76 6.85 -0.06 8.56
C ALA A 76 6.82 1.36 7.96
N VAL A 77 5.97 1.59 6.94
CA VAL A 77 5.91 2.86 6.20
C VAL A 77 4.51 3.49 6.24
N SER A 78 3.67 3.11 7.19
CA SER A 78 2.30 3.64 7.31
C SER A 78 1.87 3.73 8.77
N VAL A 79 0.99 4.69 9.08
CA VAL A 79 0.35 4.78 10.41
C VAL A 79 -0.49 3.54 10.72
N HIS A 80 -1.06 2.92 9.69
CA HIS A 80 -1.84 1.70 9.76
C HIS A 80 -1.74 0.95 8.42
N ALA A 81 -1.71 -0.38 8.49
CA ALA A 81 -1.81 -1.23 7.31
C ALA A 81 -2.52 -2.55 7.69
N ALA A 82 -3.43 -2.97 6.82
CA ALA A 82 -4.23 -4.19 6.97
C ALA A 82 -4.34 -4.93 5.63
N THR A 83 -4.65 -6.22 5.70
CA THR A 83 -4.96 -7.05 4.53
C THR A 83 -6.40 -7.53 4.66
N VAL A 84 -7.22 -7.21 3.66
CA VAL A 84 -8.60 -7.68 3.55
C VAL A 84 -8.59 -9.05 2.89
N THR A 85 -9.06 -10.08 3.60
CA THR A 85 -9.03 -11.47 3.12
C THR A 85 -10.39 -12.00 2.65
N GLY A 86 -11.47 -11.29 2.95
CA GLY A 86 -12.82 -11.58 2.49
C GLY A 86 -13.64 -10.30 2.32
N THR A 87 -14.74 -10.39 1.60
CA THR A 87 -15.62 -9.24 1.33
C THR A 87 -16.30 -8.69 2.57
N ALA A 88 -16.47 -9.51 3.61
CA ALA A 88 -17.00 -9.07 4.90
C ALA A 88 -16.01 -8.21 5.70
N ASP A 89 -14.73 -8.24 5.35
CA ASP A 89 -13.65 -7.50 6.02
C ASP A 89 -13.32 -6.16 5.32
N ALA A 90 -14.02 -5.85 4.22
CA ALA A 90 -13.83 -4.64 3.41
C ALA A 90 -14.71 -3.49 3.90
#